data_AF-A0A7J4EFK7-F1
#
_entry.id   AF-A0A7J4EFK7-F1
#
_cell.length_a   1.000
_cell.length_b   1.000
_cell.length_c   1.000
_cell.angle_alpha   90.00
_cell.angle_beta   90.00
_cell.angle_gamma   90.00
#
_symmetry.space_group_name_H-M   'P 1'
#
loop_
_entity.id
_entity.type
_entity.pdbx_description
1 polymer ?
#
loop_
_entity_poly.entity_id
_entity_poly.type
_entity_poly.pdbx_seq_one_letter_code
_entity_poly.pdbx_strand_id
1 'polypeptide(L)'
;RFVDDLLEKFYGIGRFYNIESIDDLVGHLIVGLAPHTSSGVIGRVIGFTEAQVGFAHPFYHAAKRRNCDGDEDAVMLLMDALLNFSHAYIPEKRGGKMDLPLIVTTRVDPREVDKEAQNIDACLRYPLAFYEATLLHKNPRDVEPFMDLVASRLGTPLQYEMIGFTHDTKNISGGPKVSSYKTLKTMIDKIDAQLRLAMIIRAVDDTDVACKVLERHFLPDILGNLRAFSRQNIRCPFCNTVYRRVPLKGVCLKCGGKLTLTVHKKSVQKYLELSKELSEKYNLPEYICQRITLVEKSIQSLFTNEKVKIKKLSDFF
;
A
#
# COMPACT_ATOMS: atom_id res chain seq x y z
N ARG A 1 10.06 -20.19 -19.69
CA ARG A 1 10.08 -19.46 -20.98
C ARG A 1 11.28 -18.53 -21.11
N PHE A 2 11.30 -17.33 -20.52
CA PHE A 2 12.45 -16.40 -20.66
C PHE A 2 13.81 -17.04 -20.33
N VAL A 3 13.92 -17.71 -19.17
CA VAL A 3 15.15 -18.40 -18.77
C VAL A 3 15.52 -19.54 -19.72
N ASP A 4 14.54 -20.27 -20.25
CA ASP A 4 14.79 -21.35 -21.21
C ASP A 4 15.31 -20.83 -22.54
N ASP A 5 14.69 -19.76 -23.06
CA ASP A 5 15.16 -19.08 -24.27
C ASP A 5 16.56 -18.51 -24.09
N LEU A 6 16.86 -17.94 -22.91
CA LEU A 6 18.17 -17.42 -22.58
C LEU A 6 19.22 -18.54 -22.54
N LEU A 7 18.91 -19.67 -21.91
CA LEU A 7 19.80 -20.84 -21.85
C LEU A 7 20.07 -21.42 -23.25
N GLU A 8 19.03 -21.64 -24.05
CA GLU A 8 19.15 -22.25 -25.37
C GLU A 8 19.80 -21.31 -26.40
N LYS A 9 19.30 -20.08 -26.52
CA LYS A 9 19.68 -19.17 -27.62
C LYS A 9 20.95 -18.39 -27.34
N PHE A 10 21.21 -18.02 -26.09
CA PHE A 10 22.37 -17.20 -25.72
C PHE A 10 23.52 -18.05 -25.16
N TYR A 11 23.21 -18.97 -24.24
CA TYR A 11 24.24 -19.81 -23.61
C TYR A 11 24.50 -21.14 -24.35
N GLY A 12 23.63 -21.57 -25.26
CA GLY A 12 23.78 -22.84 -25.98
C GLY A 12 23.60 -24.09 -25.11
N ILE A 13 22.91 -23.97 -23.98
CA ILE A 13 22.66 -25.05 -23.02
C ILE A 13 21.19 -25.51 -23.14
N GLY A 14 20.91 -26.75 -22.76
CA GLY A 14 19.54 -27.27 -22.69
C GLY A 14 18.62 -26.43 -21.80
N ARG A 15 17.33 -26.42 -22.16
CA ARG A 15 16.28 -25.74 -21.40
C ARG A 15 16.13 -26.36 -19.99
N PHE A 16 15.79 -25.52 -19.01
CA PHE A 16 15.74 -25.94 -17.60
C PHE A 16 14.31 -26.13 -17.09
N TYR A 17 13.45 -25.13 -17.29
CA TYR A 17 12.10 -25.10 -16.74
C TYR A 17 11.10 -25.86 -17.63
N ASN A 18 11.16 -25.68 -18.95
CA ASN A 18 10.24 -26.32 -19.91
C ASN A 18 8.74 -26.16 -19.56
N ILE A 19 8.37 -25.00 -19.00
CA ILE A 19 7.01 -24.72 -18.50
C ILE A 19 6.04 -24.46 -19.65
N GLU A 20 4.97 -25.25 -19.71
CA GLU A 20 3.83 -25.06 -20.61
C GLU A 20 2.62 -24.49 -19.87
N SER A 21 2.36 -24.98 -18.66
CA SER A 21 1.27 -24.62 -17.76
C SER A 21 1.77 -24.03 -16.45
N ILE A 22 0.91 -23.33 -15.70
CA ILE A 22 1.31 -22.77 -14.39
C ILE A 22 1.65 -23.89 -13.39
N ASP A 23 0.99 -25.04 -13.49
CA ASP A 23 1.21 -26.17 -12.57
C ASP A 23 2.59 -26.81 -12.72
N ASP A 24 3.25 -26.65 -13.88
CA ASP A 24 4.61 -27.15 -14.09
C ASP A 24 5.65 -26.42 -13.21
N LEU A 25 5.29 -25.26 -12.64
CA LEU A 25 6.14 -24.54 -11.67
C LEU A 25 6.23 -25.23 -10.31
N VAL A 26 5.33 -26.17 -10.00
CA VAL A 26 5.32 -26.88 -8.72
C VAL A 26 6.62 -27.68 -8.56
N GLY A 27 7.30 -27.48 -7.43
CA GLY A 27 8.59 -28.09 -7.13
C GLY A 27 9.79 -27.21 -7.48
N HIS A 28 9.65 -26.21 -8.36
CA HIS A 28 10.73 -25.28 -8.64
C HIS A 28 10.99 -24.31 -7.48
N LEU A 29 12.24 -23.86 -7.39
CA LEU A 29 12.70 -22.97 -6.34
C LEU A 29 12.54 -21.50 -6.73
N ILE A 30 12.14 -20.72 -5.74
CA ILE A 30 11.99 -19.27 -5.79
C ILE A 30 12.86 -18.63 -4.72
N VAL A 31 13.20 -17.36 -4.93
CA VAL A 31 13.82 -16.50 -3.92
C VAL A 31 12.79 -15.46 -3.52
N GLY A 32 12.35 -15.50 -2.25
CA GLY A 32 11.58 -14.42 -1.64
C GLY A 32 12.53 -13.37 -1.08
N LEU A 33 12.26 -12.10 -1.37
CA LEU A 33 13.09 -10.98 -0.93
C LEU A 33 12.22 -9.80 -0.47
N ALA A 34 12.40 -9.43 0.78
CA ALA A 34 11.71 -8.28 1.34
C ALA A 34 12.37 -6.98 0.86
N PRO A 35 11.58 -5.97 0.46
CA PRO A 35 12.05 -4.60 0.42
C PRO A 35 12.76 -4.18 1.72
N HIS A 36 13.74 -3.31 1.58
CA HIS A 36 14.70 -2.87 2.59
C HIS A 36 15.56 -3.99 3.18
N THR A 37 15.73 -5.11 2.48
CA THR A 37 16.66 -6.17 2.86
C THR A 37 17.58 -6.56 1.70
N SER A 38 18.63 -7.32 2.01
CA SER A 38 19.58 -7.85 1.02
C SER A 38 19.83 -9.36 1.12
N SER A 39 19.03 -10.03 1.95
CA SER A 39 19.07 -11.48 2.14
C SER A 39 17.78 -12.08 1.61
N GLY A 40 17.86 -12.80 0.50
CA GLY A 40 16.75 -13.59 -0.01
C GLY A 40 16.62 -14.90 0.77
N VAL A 41 15.42 -15.48 0.78
CA VAL A 41 15.16 -16.80 1.36
C VAL A 41 14.64 -17.72 0.25
N ILE A 42 15.22 -18.91 0.12
CA ILE A 42 14.74 -19.88 -0.86
C ILE A 42 13.44 -20.50 -0.38
N GLY A 43 12.45 -20.47 -1.25
CA GLY A 43 11.18 -21.17 -1.11
C GLY A 43 11.00 -22.18 -2.22
N ARG A 44 10.09 -23.14 -2.01
CA ARG A 44 9.65 -24.08 -3.03
C ARG A 44 8.17 -23.84 -3.33
N VAL A 45 7.82 -23.76 -4.61
CA VAL A 45 6.42 -23.66 -5.03
C VAL A 45 5.75 -25.01 -4.79
N ILE A 46 4.61 -25.01 -4.10
CA ILE A 46 3.83 -26.23 -3.79
C ILE A 46 2.43 -26.23 -4.42
N GLY A 47 2.00 -25.11 -4.99
CA GLY A 47 0.68 -24.96 -5.59
C GLY A 47 0.31 -23.50 -5.79
N PHE A 48 -0.87 -23.29 -6.37
CA PHE A 48 -1.40 -21.98 -6.71
C PHE A 48 -2.79 -21.79 -6.11
N THR A 49 -3.13 -20.52 -5.85
CA THR A 49 -4.46 -20.14 -5.37
C THR A 49 -4.97 -18.97 -6.20
N GLU A 50 -6.29 -18.74 -6.18
CA GLU A 50 -6.90 -17.63 -6.91
C GLU A 50 -6.82 -16.29 -6.15
N ALA A 51 -6.31 -16.30 -4.92
CA ALA A 51 -6.18 -15.10 -4.12
C ALA A 51 -5.02 -14.22 -4.62
N GLN A 52 -5.14 -12.90 -4.50
CA GLN A 52 -4.06 -11.95 -4.81
C GLN A 52 -3.05 -11.81 -3.66
N VAL A 53 -2.72 -12.91 -2.98
CA VAL A 53 -1.81 -12.96 -1.83
C VAL A 53 -0.94 -14.21 -1.95
N GLY A 54 0.36 -14.07 -1.64
CA GLY A 54 1.26 -15.21 -1.52
C GLY A 54 1.16 -15.85 -0.14
N PHE A 55 0.82 -17.14 -0.08
CA PHE A 55 0.82 -17.90 1.17
C PHE A 55 2.16 -18.58 1.39
N ALA A 56 2.72 -18.45 2.59
CA ALA A 56 3.84 -19.26 3.03
C ALA A 56 3.76 -19.48 4.55
N HIS A 57 4.59 -20.41 5.03
CA HIS A 57 4.73 -20.62 6.47
C HIS A 57 5.20 -19.33 7.17
N PRO A 58 4.71 -18.98 8.38
CA PRO A 58 5.11 -17.76 9.07
C PRO A 58 6.63 -17.57 9.21
N PHE A 59 7.37 -18.67 9.46
CA PHE A 59 8.84 -18.63 9.50
C PHE A 59 9.47 -18.17 8.20
N TYR A 60 8.88 -18.49 7.05
CA TYR A 60 9.40 -18.01 5.75
C TYR A 60 9.21 -16.49 5.62
N HIS A 61 8.08 -15.94 6.07
CA HIS A 61 7.87 -14.48 6.10
C HIS A 61 8.80 -13.81 7.10
N ALA A 62 8.90 -14.32 8.32
CA ALA A 62 9.77 -13.78 9.37
C ALA A 62 11.26 -13.88 9.03
N ALA A 63 11.69 -14.93 8.32
CA ALA A 63 13.09 -15.06 7.86
C ALA A 63 13.50 -13.95 6.88
N LYS A 64 12.55 -13.41 6.12
CA LYS A 64 12.78 -12.24 5.26
C LYS A 64 12.65 -10.92 6.01
N ARG A 65 12.49 -10.94 7.35
CA ARG A 65 12.28 -9.75 8.20
C ARG A 65 11.03 -8.96 7.82
N ARG A 66 9.94 -9.67 7.55
CA ARG A 66 8.63 -9.08 7.23
C ARG A 66 7.69 -9.17 8.42
N ASN A 67 7.01 -8.05 8.67
CA ASN A 67 5.84 -8.03 9.55
C ASN A 67 4.63 -8.39 8.68
N CYS A 68 3.76 -9.26 9.15
CA CYS A 68 2.59 -9.70 8.38
C CYS A 68 1.37 -8.78 8.61
N ASP A 69 1.59 -7.47 8.68
CA ASP A 69 0.59 -6.43 8.98
C ASP A 69 0.14 -5.64 7.73
N GLY A 70 0.48 -6.14 6.53
CA GLY A 70 0.14 -5.53 5.24
C GLY A 70 1.33 -5.30 4.31
N ASP A 71 2.52 -5.79 4.68
CA ASP A 71 3.72 -5.66 3.87
C ASP A 71 3.67 -6.44 2.54
N GLU A 72 4.34 -5.88 1.54
CA GLU A 72 4.55 -6.50 0.23
C GLU A 72 5.93 -7.16 0.15
N ASP A 73 6.04 -8.21 -0.65
CA ASP A 73 7.26 -9.01 -0.80
C ASP A 73 7.55 -9.29 -2.27
N ALA A 74 8.83 -9.37 -2.64
CA ALA A 74 9.24 -9.72 -3.99
C ALA A 74 9.50 -11.23 -4.09
N VAL A 75 9.10 -11.83 -5.20
CA VAL A 75 9.37 -13.24 -5.50
C VAL A 75 10.01 -13.32 -6.87
N MET A 76 11.16 -14.00 -6.95
CA MET A 76 11.91 -14.23 -8.18
C MET A 76 12.14 -15.73 -8.36
N LEU A 77 12.25 -16.19 -9.60
CA LEU A 77 12.69 -17.57 -9.88
C LEU A 77 14.18 -17.71 -9.56
N LEU A 78 14.58 -18.80 -8.91
CA LEU A 78 15.97 -18.97 -8.46
C LEU A 78 16.96 -18.92 -9.63
N MET A 79 16.69 -19.63 -10.73
CA MET A 79 17.59 -19.66 -11.88
C MET A 79 17.71 -18.29 -12.57
N ASP A 80 16.62 -17.52 -12.59
CA ASP A 80 16.63 -16.16 -13.12
C ASP A 80 17.52 -15.24 -12.29
N ALA A 81 17.38 -15.29 -10.96
CA ALA A 81 18.23 -14.54 -10.05
C ALA A 81 19.71 -14.92 -10.20
N LEU A 82 20.05 -16.20 -10.42
CA LEU A 82 21.43 -16.64 -10.58
C LEU A 82 22.06 -16.20 -11.91
N LEU A 83 21.31 -16.24 -13.01
CA LEU A 83 21.83 -15.90 -14.34
C LEU A 83 21.93 -14.39 -14.58
N ASN A 84 20.94 -13.63 -14.08
CA ASN A 84 20.75 -12.23 -14.48
C ASN A 84 21.18 -11.23 -13.41
N PHE A 85 21.57 -11.68 -12.22
CA PHE A 85 22.11 -10.82 -11.18
C PHE A 85 23.62 -10.59 -11.36
N SER A 86 24.06 -9.34 -11.26
CA SER A 86 25.46 -8.99 -11.21
C SER A 86 25.69 -7.74 -10.37
N HIS A 87 26.78 -7.73 -9.58
CA HIS A 87 27.20 -6.56 -8.83
C HIS A 87 27.49 -5.34 -9.71
N ALA A 88 27.81 -5.54 -10.99
CA ALA A 88 28.08 -4.47 -11.94
C ALA A 88 26.85 -3.60 -12.25
N TYR A 89 25.63 -4.10 -12.02
CA TYR A 89 24.40 -3.36 -12.26
C TYR A 89 23.92 -2.57 -11.04
N ILE A 90 24.59 -2.72 -9.90
CA ILE A 90 24.19 -2.09 -8.64
C ILE A 90 24.54 -0.60 -8.70
N PRO A 91 23.58 0.32 -8.49
CA PRO A 91 23.87 1.74 -8.52
C PRO A 91 24.79 2.13 -7.35
N GLU A 92 25.83 2.92 -7.64
CA GLU A 92 26.83 3.36 -6.65
C GLU A 92 26.28 4.35 -5.60
N LYS A 93 25.07 4.88 -5.81
CA LYS A 93 24.43 5.84 -4.90
C LYS A 93 23.92 5.16 -3.63
N ARG A 94 23.75 5.96 -2.56
CA ARG A 94 23.19 5.48 -1.28
C ARG A 94 21.86 4.76 -1.49
N GLY A 95 21.72 3.60 -0.84
CA GLY A 95 20.54 2.75 -0.94
C GLY A 95 20.58 1.75 -2.09
N GLY A 96 21.57 1.80 -2.99
CA GLY A 96 21.62 0.92 -4.16
C GLY A 96 21.79 -0.57 -3.86
N LYS A 97 22.30 -0.92 -2.67
CA LYS A 97 22.50 -2.32 -2.23
C LYS A 97 21.29 -2.93 -1.53
N MET A 98 20.26 -2.14 -1.27
CA MET A 98 19.00 -2.64 -0.70
C MET A 98 18.15 -3.22 -1.83
N ASP A 99 17.25 -4.14 -1.50
CA ASP A 99 16.30 -4.76 -2.44
C ASP A 99 16.96 -5.67 -3.47
N LEU A 100 18.15 -6.19 -3.14
CA LEU A 100 18.93 -7.08 -3.99
C LEU A 100 19.28 -8.37 -3.24
N PRO A 101 19.17 -9.55 -3.87
CA PRO A 101 19.49 -10.83 -3.23
C PRO A 101 21.02 -11.05 -3.17
N LEU A 102 21.73 -10.27 -2.36
CA LEU A 102 23.19 -10.38 -2.21
C LEU A 102 23.60 -11.71 -1.56
N ILE A 103 22.77 -12.18 -0.64
CA ILE A 103 22.92 -13.47 0.03
C ILE A 103 21.58 -14.19 -0.07
N VAL A 104 21.62 -15.51 -0.20
CA VAL A 104 20.43 -16.34 -0.26
C VAL A 104 20.48 -17.42 0.81
N THR A 105 19.50 -17.41 1.71
CA THR A 105 19.37 -18.38 2.79
C THR A 105 18.62 -19.61 2.30
N THR A 106 19.25 -20.78 2.45
CA THR A 106 18.72 -22.08 2.00
C THR A 106 17.90 -22.81 3.07
N ARG A 107 18.13 -22.49 4.35
CA ARG A 107 17.49 -23.13 5.50
C ARG A 107 17.00 -22.07 6.47
N VAL A 108 15.75 -22.17 6.89
CA VAL A 108 15.15 -21.26 7.86
C VAL A 108 15.28 -21.89 9.25
N ASP A 109 16.05 -21.25 10.13
CA ASP A 109 16.13 -21.61 11.56
C ASP A 109 15.21 -20.69 12.37
N PRO A 110 14.15 -21.20 13.03
CA PRO A 110 13.24 -20.40 13.86
C PRO A 110 13.91 -19.63 15.01
N ARG A 111 15.14 -19.97 15.38
CA ARG A 111 15.92 -19.22 16.38
C ARG A 111 16.48 -17.90 15.85
N GLU A 112 16.70 -17.83 14.54
CA GLU A 112 17.30 -16.67 13.87
C GLU A 112 16.27 -15.74 13.22
N VAL A 113 15.02 -16.19 13.11
CA VAL A 113 13.92 -15.37 12.58
C VAL A 113 13.41 -14.37 13.62
N ASP A 114 12.58 -13.45 13.15
CA ASP A 114 11.97 -12.42 14.00
C ASP A 114 11.16 -13.01 15.18
N LYS A 115 11.16 -12.29 16.30
CA LYS A 115 10.45 -12.66 17.52
C LYS A 115 8.94 -12.70 17.36
N GLU A 116 8.37 -11.98 16.39
CA GLU A 116 6.94 -12.03 16.11
C GLU A 116 6.48 -13.46 15.81
N ALA A 117 7.24 -14.21 15.01
CA ALA A 117 6.93 -15.61 14.70
C ALA A 117 7.10 -16.56 15.89
N GLN A 118 7.86 -16.15 16.92
CA GLN A 118 8.05 -16.93 18.15
C GLN A 118 6.83 -16.83 19.07
N ASN A 119 5.99 -15.80 18.91
CA ASN A 119 4.79 -15.55 19.70
C ASN A 119 3.53 -16.23 19.11
N ILE A 120 3.68 -17.09 18.11
CA ILE A 120 2.56 -17.83 17.50
C ILE A 120 2.13 -18.96 18.44
N ASP A 121 0.82 -19.05 18.68
CA ASP A 121 0.21 -20.18 19.38
C ASP A 121 0.23 -21.44 18.49
N ALA A 122 0.80 -22.53 19.00
CA ALA A 122 0.84 -23.83 18.32
C ALA A 122 -0.24 -24.80 18.83
N CYS A 123 -1.12 -24.37 19.74
CA CYS A 123 -2.22 -25.15 20.28
C CYS A 123 -3.29 -25.49 19.22
N LEU A 124 -3.81 -26.72 19.25
CA LEU A 124 -5.03 -27.09 18.49
C LEU A 124 -6.32 -26.53 19.12
N ARG A 125 -6.33 -26.37 20.44
CA ARG A 125 -7.45 -25.79 21.19
C ARG A 125 -6.90 -25.05 22.40
N TYR A 126 -7.44 -23.89 22.70
CA TYR A 126 -7.05 -23.15 23.88
C TYR A 126 -7.54 -23.84 25.17
N PRO A 127 -6.72 -23.83 26.24
CA PRO A 127 -7.09 -24.44 27.51
C PRO A 127 -8.20 -23.64 28.22
N LEU A 128 -9.00 -24.32 29.06
CA LEU A 128 -10.05 -23.65 29.84
C LEU A 128 -9.53 -22.49 30.69
N ALA A 129 -8.36 -22.68 31.30
CA ALA A 129 -7.69 -21.69 32.14
C ALA A 129 -7.42 -20.36 31.39
N PHE A 130 -7.19 -20.41 30.08
CA PHE A 130 -7.05 -19.19 29.27
C PHE A 130 -8.35 -18.39 29.26
N TYR A 131 -9.48 -19.04 28.96
CA TYR A 131 -10.79 -18.39 28.93
C TYR A 131 -11.16 -17.80 30.30
N GLU A 132 -10.91 -18.52 31.39
CA GLU A 132 -11.13 -18.01 32.76
C GLU A 132 -10.22 -16.81 33.09
N ALA A 133 -8.97 -16.83 32.64
CA ALA A 133 -8.05 -15.71 32.82
C ALA A 133 -8.51 -14.43 32.08
N THR A 134 -9.15 -14.57 30.91
CA THR A 134 -9.68 -13.42 30.17
C THR A 134 -10.81 -12.70 30.91
N LEU A 135 -11.63 -13.41 31.70
CA LEU A 135 -12.70 -12.82 32.52
C LEU A 135 -12.14 -11.91 33.64
N LEU A 136 -10.91 -12.16 34.06
CA LEU A 136 -10.21 -11.39 35.09
C LEU A 136 -9.30 -10.31 34.50
N HIS A 137 -9.29 -10.14 33.17
CA HIS A 137 -8.41 -9.19 32.45
C HIS A 137 -6.93 -9.34 32.84
N LYS A 138 -6.47 -10.58 33.07
CA LYS A 138 -5.06 -10.86 33.38
C LYS A 138 -4.13 -10.42 32.25
N ASN A 139 -2.89 -10.10 32.59
CA ASN A 139 -1.89 -9.75 31.59
C ASN A 139 -1.55 -11.00 30.75
N PRO A 140 -1.33 -10.88 29.43
CA PRO A 140 -0.90 -12.00 28.59
C PRO A 140 0.31 -12.75 29.13
N ARG A 141 1.27 -12.05 29.76
CA ARG A 141 2.47 -12.66 30.36
C ARG A 141 2.17 -13.64 31.50
N ASP A 142 1.06 -13.45 32.21
CA ASP A 142 0.65 -14.36 33.28
C ASP A 142 0.06 -15.66 32.73
N VAL A 143 -0.28 -15.67 31.43
CA VAL A 143 -0.93 -16.77 30.72
C VAL A 143 0.07 -17.56 29.86
N GLU A 144 1.12 -16.91 29.36
CA GLU A 144 2.20 -17.50 28.57
C GLU A 144 2.69 -18.88 29.07
N PRO A 145 2.89 -19.15 30.39
CA PRO A 145 3.46 -20.41 30.86
C PRO A 145 2.63 -21.66 30.56
N PHE A 146 1.30 -21.51 30.42
CA PHE A 146 0.40 -22.62 30.10
C PHE A 146 -0.16 -22.55 28.67
N MET A 147 0.35 -21.60 27.87
CA MET A 147 0.12 -21.52 26.43
C MET A 147 1.28 -22.18 25.68
N ASP A 148 0.97 -22.91 24.62
CA ASP A 148 1.98 -23.56 23.79
C ASP A 148 2.43 -22.62 22.66
N LEU A 149 3.44 -21.80 22.95
CA LEU A 149 4.03 -20.86 22.00
C LEU A 149 5.18 -21.49 21.20
N VAL A 150 5.41 -21.03 19.98
CA VAL A 150 6.60 -21.43 19.20
C VAL A 150 7.89 -21.18 19.96
N ALA A 151 7.97 -20.10 20.75
CA ALA A 151 9.13 -19.77 21.59
C ALA A 151 9.54 -20.91 22.55
N SER A 152 8.58 -21.65 23.12
CA SER A 152 8.87 -22.73 24.07
C SER A 152 9.43 -23.99 23.39
N ARG A 153 9.25 -24.12 22.07
CA ARG A 153 9.66 -25.27 21.26
C ARG A 153 11.02 -25.09 20.59
N LEU A 154 11.59 -23.89 20.63
CA LEU A 154 12.86 -23.56 19.98
C LEU A 154 14.00 -24.49 20.45
N GLY A 155 14.80 -24.97 19.50
CA GLY A 155 15.92 -25.88 19.77
C GLY A 155 15.52 -27.37 19.90
N THR A 156 14.22 -27.69 19.84
CA THR A 156 13.73 -29.07 19.74
C THR A 156 13.20 -29.36 18.33
N PRO A 157 13.05 -30.64 17.93
CA PRO A 157 12.42 -30.99 16.64
C PRO A 157 11.00 -30.43 16.48
N LEU A 158 10.28 -30.22 17.58
CA LEU A 158 8.93 -29.65 17.61
C LEU A 158 8.85 -28.21 17.09
N GLN A 159 9.99 -27.54 16.86
CA GLN A 159 9.99 -26.22 16.22
C GLN A 159 9.49 -26.26 14.77
N TYR A 160 9.57 -27.40 14.08
CA TYR A 160 9.08 -27.56 12.71
C TYR A 160 7.83 -28.45 12.60
N GLU A 161 7.45 -29.11 13.68
CA GLU A 161 6.41 -30.14 13.70
C GLU A 161 5.28 -29.78 14.67
N MET A 162 4.10 -30.36 14.46
CA MET A 162 2.96 -30.26 15.40
C MET A 162 2.52 -28.81 15.69
N ILE A 163 2.67 -27.89 14.74
CA ILE A 163 2.09 -26.54 14.83
C ILE A 163 0.60 -26.66 14.49
N GLY A 164 -0.25 -26.56 15.52
CA GLY A 164 -1.69 -26.62 15.39
C GLY A 164 -2.33 -25.28 15.00
N PHE A 165 -3.63 -25.32 14.76
CA PHE A 165 -4.48 -24.15 14.58
C PHE A 165 -5.84 -24.44 15.22
N THR A 166 -6.57 -23.39 15.60
CA THR A 166 -7.81 -23.54 16.39
C THR A 166 -9.09 -23.60 15.55
N HIS A 167 -9.09 -23.00 14.36
CA HIS A 167 -10.27 -22.88 13.52
C HIS A 167 -9.97 -23.36 12.09
N ASP A 168 -10.74 -24.33 11.62
CA ASP A 168 -10.69 -24.79 10.24
C ASP A 168 -11.28 -23.75 9.28
N THR A 169 -10.78 -23.76 8.04
CA THR A 169 -11.37 -23.01 6.93
C THR A 169 -11.69 -23.94 5.78
N LYS A 170 -12.81 -23.71 5.07
CA LYS A 170 -13.20 -24.53 3.92
C LYS A 170 -12.30 -24.29 2.71
N ASN A 171 -11.92 -23.04 2.47
CA ASN A 171 -11.06 -22.64 1.38
C ASN A 171 -10.30 -21.37 1.79
N ILE A 172 -8.97 -21.42 1.73
CA ILE A 172 -8.07 -20.28 2.00
C ILE A 172 -8.29 -19.11 1.03
N SER A 173 -8.81 -19.37 -0.17
CA SER A 173 -9.09 -18.36 -1.19
C SER A 173 -10.60 -18.11 -1.41
N GLY A 174 -11.45 -18.46 -0.44
CA GLY A 174 -12.91 -18.33 -0.56
C GLY A 174 -13.46 -16.90 -0.51
N GLY A 175 -12.61 -15.90 -0.28
CA GLY A 175 -12.99 -14.49 -0.17
C GLY A 175 -13.05 -13.74 -1.51
N PRO A 176 -13.49 -12.46 -1.50
CA PRO A 176 -13.47 -11.62 -2.70
C PRO A 176 -12.03 -11.41 -3.19
N LYS A 177 -11.78 -11.76 -4.46
CA LYS A 177 -10.42 -11.75 -5.07
C LYS A 177 -9.79 -10.37 -5.17
N VAL A 178 -10.61 -9.34 -5.33
CA VAL A 178 -10.17 -7.95 -5.55
C VAL A 178 -10.98 -7.03 -4.65
N SER A 179 -10.29 -6.10 -3.99
CA SER A 179 -10.97 -5.10 -3.18
C SER A 179 -11.77 -4.13 -4.05
N SER A 180 -12.96 -3.72 -3.59
CA SER A 180 -13.78 -2.71 -4.25
C SER A 180 -13.05 -1.36 -4.40
N TYR A 181 -12.03 -1.11 -3.58
CA TYR A 181 -11.19 0.08 -3.70
C TYR A 181 -10.44 0.15 -5.04
N LYS A 182 -10.04 -1.00 -5.62
CA LYS A 182 -9.36 -1.07 -6.92
C LYS A 182 -10.33 -0.91 -8.10
N THR A 183 -11.61 -1.26 -7.93
CA THR A 183 -12.61 -1.16 -9.01
C THR A 183 -13.16 0.25 -9.17
N LEU A 184 -13.19 1.04 -8.10
CA LEU A 184 -13.60 2.44 -8.12
C LEU A 184 -12.50 3.33 -8.72
N LYS A 185 -12.80 4.04 -9.81
CA LYS A 185 -11.82 4.85 -10.55
C LYS A 185 -11.58 6.21 -9.92
N THR A 186 -12.63 6.90 -9.50
CA THR A 186 -12.51 8.27 -8.98
C THR A 186 -12.41 8.28 -7.46
N MET A 187 -11.73 9.30 -6.92
CA MET A 187 -11.68 9.51 -5.47
C MET A 187 -13.04 9.84 -4.88
N ILE A 188 -13.92 10.47 -5.66
CA ILE A 188 -15.28 10.81 -5.23
C ILE A 188 -16.06 9.52 -5.00
N ASP A 189 -16.07 8.61 -5.97
CA ASP A 189 -16.75 7.31 -5.85
C ASP A 189 -16.26 6.50 -4.64
N LYS A 190 -14.94 6.57 -4.36
CA LYS A 190 -14.33 5.88 -3.20
C LYS A 190 -14.85 6.42 -1.88
N ILE A 191 -15.03 7.73 -1.78
CA ILE A 191 -15.47 8.39 -0.56
C ILE A 191 -16.98 8.20 -0.38
N ASP A 192 -17.75 8.26 -1.46
CA ASP A 192 -19.17 7.94 -1.41
C ASP A 192 -19.41 6.49 -1.00
N ALA A 193 -18.61 5.55 -1.52
CA ALA A 193 -18.68 4.15 -1.10
C ALA A 193 -18.29 3.95 0.37
N GLN A 194 -17.25 4.65 0.85
CA GLN A 194 -16.85 4.64 2.25
C GLN A 194 -17.96 5.16 3.18
N LEU A 195 -18.56 6.30 2.83
CA LEU A 195 -19.62 6.92 3.63
C LEU A 195 -20.91 6.10 3.58
N ARG A 196 -21.24 5.51 2.43
CA ARG A 196 -22.36 4.58 2.32
C ARG A 196 -22.16 3.36 3.21
N LEU A 197 -20.94 2.85 3.32
CA LEU A 197 -20.62 1.75 4.22
C LEU A 197 -20.80 2.17 5.69
N ALA A 198 -20.36 3.38 6.06
CA ALA A 198 -20.54 3.92 7.40
C ALA A 198 -22.03 3.98 7.80
N MET A 199 -22.91 4.37 6.88
CA MET A 199 -24.37 4.39 7.14
C MET A 199 -24.99 3.00 7.36
N ILE A 200 -24.37 1.93 6.84
CA ILE A 200 -24.88 0.56 6.97
C ILE A 200 -24.39 -0.08 8.29
N ILE A 201 -23.19 0.28 8.74
CA ILE A 201 -22.54 -0.36 9.89
C ILE A 201 -22.97 0.29 11.19
N ARG A 202 -23.64 -0.48 12.06
CA ARG A 202 -24.09 -0.01 13.39
C ARG A 202 -22.96 0.45 14.32
N ALA A 203 -21.76 -0.10 14.17
CA ALA A 203 -20.61 0.22 15.01
C ALA A 203 -19.91 1.54 14.60
N VAL A 204 -20.31 2.18 13.50
CA VAL A 204 -19.67 3.37 12.95
C VAL A 204 -20.63 4.55 13.03
N ASP A 205 -20.15 5.66 13.59
CA ASP A 205 -20.85 6.94 13.53
C ASP A 205 -20.52 7.62 12.19
N ASP A 206 -21.52 7.74 11.32
CA ASP A 206 -21.38 8.32 9.99
C ASP A 206 -21.05 9.82 10.03
N THR A 207 -21.56 10.54 11.03
CA THR A 207 -21.30 11.96 11.24
C THR A 207 -19.84 12.19 11.65
N ASP A 208 -19.33 11.40 12.59
CA ASP A 208 -17.92 11.48 13.01
C ASP A 208 -16.96 11.12 11.88
N VAL A 209 -17.27 10.10 11.08
CA VAL A 209 -16.46 9.74 9.90
C VAL A 209 -16.44 10.88 8.88
N ALA A 210 -17.60 11.45 8.55
CA ALA A 210 -17.67 12.58 7.63
C ALA A 210 -16.87 13.79 8.14
N CYS A 211 -16.97 14.11 9.43
CA CYS A 211 -16.18 15.17 10.08
C CYS A 211 -14.67 14.92 9.91
N LYS A 212 -14.21 13.71 10.24
CA LYS A 212 -12.79 13.35 10.17
C LYS A 212 -12.25 13.40 8.74
N VAL A 213 -13.04 12.97 7.75
CA VAL A 213 -12.65 13.06 6.33
C VAL A 213 -12.47 14.51 5.90
N LEU A 214 -13.41 15.39 6.27
CA LEU A 214 -13.34 16.81 5.93
C LEU A 214 -12.15 17.52 6.59
N GLU A 215 -11.93 17.29 7.88
CA GLU A 215 -10.89 17.97 8.65
C GLU A 215 -9.47 17.48 8.34
N ARG A 216 -9.28 16.17 8.13
CA ARG A 216 -7.95 15.58 7.94
C ARG A 216 -7.53 15.46 6.50
N HIS A 217 -8.48 15.35 5.55
CA HIS A 217 -8.15 15.16 4.14
C HIS A 217 -8.54 16.36 3.28
N PHE A 218 -9.81 16.75 3.25
CA PHE A 218 -10.28 17.72 2.25
C PHE A 218 -9.83 19.15 2.54
N LEU A 219 -10.13 19.66 3.75
CA LEU A 219 -9.76 21.03 4.11
C LEU A 219 -8.25 21.27 4.06
N PRO A 220 -7.38 20.36 4.56
CA PRO A 220 -5.94 20.51 4.42
C PRO A 220 -5.47 20.52 2.96
N ASP A 221 -6.03 19.67 2.09
CA ASP A 221 -5.64 19.62 0.68
C ASP A 221 -6.09 20.88 -0.08
N ILE A 222 -7.34 21.34 0.12
CA ILE A 222 -7.84 22.56 -0.52
C ILE A 222 -7.02 23.77 -0.08
N LEU A 223 -6.79 23.94 1.23
CA LEU A 223 -6.02 25.07 1.77
C LEU A 223 -4.54 25.00 1.37
N GLY A 224 -3.96 23.79 1.34
CA GLY A 224 -2.60 23.53 0.89
C GLY A 224 -2.41 23.92 -0.58
N ASN A 225 -3.32 23.44 -1.45
CA ASN A 225 -3.32 23.77 -2.88
C ASN A 225 -3.59 25.26 -3.12
N LEU A 226 -4.45 25.90 -2.34
CA LEU A 226 -4.72 27.34 -2.42
C LEU A 226 -3.46 28.16 -2.09
N ARG A 227 -2.78 27.83 -0.99
CA ARG A 227 -1.51 28.48 -0.59
C ARG A 227 -0.41 28.23 -1.62
N ALA A 228 -0.31 27.01 -2.15
CA ALA A 228 0.64 26.66 -3.19
C ALA A 228 0.36 27.44 -4.48
N PHE A 229 -0.90 27.56 -4.89
CA PHE A 229 -1.31 28.30 -6.08
C PHE A 229 -0.87 29.78 -6.02
N SER A 230 -1.01 30.43 -4.86
CA SER A 230 -0.60 31.84 -4.69
C SER A 230 0.91 32.05 -4.65
N ARG A 231 1.69 31.01 -4.32
CA ARG A 231 3.17 31.07 -4.19
C ARG A 231 3.92 30.28 -5.27
N GLN A 232 3.22 29.75 -6.25
CA GLN A 232 3.79 28.81 -7.21
C GLN A 232 4.85 29.44 -8.10
N ASN A 233 5.79 28.61 -8.54
CA ASN A 233 6.70 28.93 -9.62
C ASN A 233 6.08 28.54 -10.96
N ILE A 234 6.69 29.00 -12.05
CA ILE A 234 6.24 28.74 -13.41
C ILE A 234 7.31 27.93 -14.12
N ARG A 235 6.91 26.85 -14.78
CA ARG A 235 7.82 25.98 -15.52
C ARG A 235 7.60 26.12 -17.01
N CYS A 236 8.67 26.06 -17.79
CA CYS A 236 8.57 25.78 -19.22
C CYS A 236 8.63 24.26 -19.45
N PRO A 237 7.62 23.64 -20.08
CA PRO A 237 7.60 22.18 -20.30
C PRO A 237 8.68 21.70 -21.29
N PHE A 238 9.15 22.55 -22.20
CA PHE A 238 10.16 22.17 -23.20
C PHE A 238 11.58 22.10 -22.62
N CYS A 239 11.99 23.11 -21.85
CA CYS A 239 13.36 23.19 -21.32
C CYS A 239 13.45 22.98 -19.81
N ASN A 240 12.34 22.66 -19.14
CA ASN A 240 12.20 22.48 -17.69
C ASN A 240 12.75 23.64 -16.82
N THR A 241 12.99 24.80 -17.41
CA THR A 241 13.47 25.98 -16.67
C THR A 241 12.35 26.51 -15.79
N VAL A 242 12.67 26.78 -14.53
CA VAL A 242 11.74 27.25 -13.50
C VAL A 242 11.96 28.74 -13.25
N TYR A 243 10.88 29.51 -13.31
CA TYR A 243 10.86 30.94 -13.05
C TYR A 243 10.02 31.25 -11.81
N ARG A 244 10.51 32.12 -10.93
CA ARG A 244 9.74 32.60 -9.77
C ARG A 244 8.57 33.50 -10.15
N ARG A 245 8.66 34.20 -11.29
CA ARG A 245 7.63 35.12 -11.81
C ARG A 245 7.52 34.95 -13.33
N VAL A 246 6.36 35.27 -13.91
CA VAL A 246 6.18 35.27 -15.37
C VAL A 246 7.14 36.32 -15.96
N PRO A 247 8.02 35.97 -16.91
CA PRO A 247 8.76 36.97 -17.68
C PRO A 247 7.79 37.91 -18.40
N LEU A 248 8.12 39.20 -18.50
CA LEU A 248 7.23 40.21 -19.11
C LEU A 248 6.87 39.91 -20.58
N LYS A 249 7.74 39.20 -21.30
CA LYS A 249 7.46 38.73 -22.67
C LYS A 249 6.40 37.63 -22.75
N GLY A 250 5.96 37.05 -21.62
CA GLY A 250 4.97 35.96 -21.57
C GLY A 250 5.46 34.59 -22.06
N VAL A 251 6.70 34.51 -22.57
CA VAL A 251 7.32 33.29 -23.10
C VAL A 251 8.58 32.92 -22.32
N CYS A 252 9.03 31.68 -22.45
CA CYS A 252 10.30 31.24 -21.87
C CYS A 252 11.48 31.99 -22.51
N LEU A 253 12.35 32.56 -21.67
CA LEU A 253 13.53 33.31 -22.13
C LEU A 253 14.60 32.42 -22.80
N LYS A 254 14.61 31.11 -22.54
CA LYS A 254 15.59 30.16 -23.11
C LYS A 254 15.15 29.56 -24.45
N CYS A 255 13.89 29.18 -24.58
CA CYS A 255 13.41 28.39 -25.73
C CYS A 255 12.20 29.00 -26.46
N GLY A 256 11.68 30.15 -26.01
CA GLY A 256 10.47 30.75 -26.59
C GLY A 256 9.17 29.98 -26.32
N GLY A 257 9.21 28.84 -25.64
CA GLY A 257 8.05 28.01 -25.34
C GLY A 257 7.05 28.67 -24.38
N LYS A 258 5.79 28.25 -24.47
CA LYS A 258 4.71 28.69 -23.57
C LYS A 258 4.98 28.23 -22.14
N LEU A 259 4.74 29.13 -21.20
CA LEU A 259 4.91 28.86 -19.77
C LEU A 259 3.64 28.26 -19.18
N THR A 260 3.80 27.31 -18.26
CA THR A 260 2.71 26.63 -17.57
C THR A 260 2.82 26.79 -16.07
N LEU A 261 1.68 27.03 -15.42
CA LEU A 261 1.55 26.98 -13.96
C LEU A 261 1.79 25.56 -13.46
N THR A 262 2.42 25.41 -12.29
CA THR A 262 2.63 24.10 -11.68
C THR A 262 1.39 23.59 -10.95
N VAL A 263 0.57 24.51 -10.41
CA VAL A 263 -0.70 24.22 -9.76
C VAL A 263 -1.81 24.88 -10.55
N HIS A 264 -2.78 24.08 -11.00
CA HIS A 264 -3.92 24.54 -11.78
C HIS A 264 -5.14 24.80 -10.90
N LYS A 265 -6.01 25.72 -11.34
CA LYS A 265 -7.29 26.06 -10.68
C LYS A 265 -8.13 24.81 -10.33
N LYS A 266 -8.22 23.85 -11.26
CA LYS A 266 -8.98 22.59 -11.06
C LYS A 266 -8.47 21.78 -9.86
N SER A 267 -7.18 21.84 -9.56
CA SER A 267 -6.61 21.14 -8.40
C SER A 267 -7.11 21.72 -7.08
N VAL A 268 -7.32 23.04 -7.03
CA VAL A 268 -7.82 23.74 -5.84
C VAL A 268 -9.33 23.48 -5.64
N GLN A 269 -10.08 23.37 -6.73
CA GLN A 269 -11.55 23.19 -6.67
C GLN A 269 -12.00 21.73 -6.54
N LYS A 270 -11.09 20.76 -6.71
CA LYS A 270 -11.40 19.32 -6.83
C LYS A 270 -12.32 18.78 -5.74
N TYR A 271 -12.12 19.19 -4.49
CA TYR A 271 -12.87 18.67 -3.34
C TYR A 271 -13.90 19.66 -2.77
N LEU A 272 -14.00 20.87 -3.34
CA LEU A 272 -14.88 21.91 -2.78
C LEU A 272 -16.36 21.52 -2.89
N GLU A 273 -16.79 21.07 -4.07
CA GLU A 273 -18.19 20.67 -4.33
C GLU A 273 -18.59 19.50 -3.42
N LEU A 274 -17.77 18.45 -3.39
CA LEU A 274 -18.00 17.31 -2.51
C LEU A 274 -18.03 17.72 -1.03
N SER A 275 -17.17 18.65 -0.60
CA SER A 275 -17.17 19.10 0.80
C SER A 275 -18.50 19.77 1.19
N LYS A 276 -19.13 20.48 0.26
CA LYS A 276 -20.46 21.08 0.47
C LYS A 276 -21.56 20.04 0.53
N GLU A 277 -21.57 19.11 -0.42
CA GLU A 277 -22.55 18.03 -0.45
C GLU A 277 -22.54 17.23 0.86
N LEU A 278 -21.34 16.98 1.41
CA LEU A 278 -21.19 16.34 2.71
C LEU A 278 -21.72 17.19 3.86
N SER A 279 -21.52 18.52 3.82
CA SER A 279 -22.05 19.42 4.85
C SER A 279 -23.57 19.58 4.83
N GLU A 280 -24.21 19.39 3.68
CA GLU A 280 -25.66 19.43 3.55
C GLU A 280 -26.31 18.09 3.92
N LYS A 281 -25.64 16.99 3.58
CA LYS A 281 -26.16 15.64 3.79
C LYS A 281 -26.00 15.14 5.22
N TYR A 282 -24.91 15.51 5.89
CA TYR A 282 -24.61 15.08 7.26
C TYR A 282 -24.76 16.24 8.23
N ASN A 283 -25.23 15.96 9.45
CA ASN A 283 -25.40 16.96 10.50
C ASN A 283 -24.05 17.30 11.15
N LEU A 284 -23.18 17.98 10.41
CA LEU A 284 -21.83 18.31 10.85
C LEU A 284 -21.80 19.47 11.87
N PRO A 285 -20.75 19.55 12.71
CA PRO A 285 -20.51 20.71 13.56
C PRO A 285 -20.44 22.01 12.75
N GLU A 286 -21.08 23.06 13.28
CA GLU A 286 -21.19 24.37 12.62
C GLU A 286 -19.82 24.95 12.21
N TYR A 287 -18.79 24.72 13.02
CA TYR A 287 -17.42 25.13 12.73
C TYR A 287 -16.91 24.62 11.37
N ILE A 288 -17.18 23.36 11.02
CA ILE A 288 -16.74 22.76 9.75
C ILE A 288 -17.51 23.40 8.59
N CYS A 289 -18.82 23.57 8.73
CA CYS A 289 -19.66 24.22 7.72
C CYS A 289 -19.21 25.67 7.45
N GLN A 290 -18.91 26.43 8.50
CA GLN A 290 -18.38 27.79 8.39
C GLN A 290 -17.00 27.80 7.72
N ARG A 291 -16.11 26.84 8.03
CA ARG A 291 -14.80 26.72 7.37
C ARG A 291 -14.91 26.44 5.89
N ILE A 292 -15.78 25.53 5.48
CA ILE A 292 -16.01 25.23 4.05
C ILE A 292 -16.50 26.49 3.33
N THR A 293 -17.44 27.22 3.95
CA THR A 293 -17.96 28.49 3.40
C THR A 293 -16.86 29.55 3.26
N LEU A 294 -15.96 29.68 4.24
CA LEU A 294 -14.83 30.61 4.17
C LEU A 294 -13.83 30.23 3.08
N VAL A 295 -13.54 28.93 2.93
CA VAL A 295 -12.65 28.41 1.89
C VAL A 295 -13.24 28.67 0.50
N GLU A 296 -14.54 28.45 0.33
CA GLU A 296 -15.24 28.78 -0.91
C GLU A 296 -15.09 30.27 -1.26
N LYS A 297 -15.43 31.17 -0.32
CA LYS A 297 -15.32 32.62 -0.54
C LYS A 297 -13.90 33.02 -0.92
N SER A 298 -12.90 32.39 -0.30
CA SER A 298 -11.48 32.63 -0.61
C SER A 298 -11.13 32.18 -2.03
N ILE A 299 -11.61 31.02 -2.47
CA ILE A 299 -11.42 30.52 -3.84
C ILE A 299 -12.12 31.43 -4.85
N GLN A 300 -13.37 31.82 -4.59
CA GLN A 300 -14.12 32.71 -5.46
C GLN A 300 -13.42 34.07 -5.58
N SER A 301 -12.98 34.67 -4.47
CA SER A 301 -12.23 35.93 -4.46
C SER A 301 -10.94 35.87 -5.30
N LEU A 302 -10.19 34.76 -5.20
CA LEU A 302 -8.92 34.61 -5.93
C LEU A 302 -9.07 34.39 -7.44
N PHE A 303 -10.15 33.74 -7.88
CA PHE A 303 -10.34 33.37 -9.29
C PHE A 303 -11.36 34.22 -10.04
N THR A 304 -12.16 35.02 -9.35
CA THR A 304 -13.17 35.86 -9.99
C THR A 304 -12.51 37.17 -10.41
N ASN A 305 -12.30 37.32 -11.71
CA ASN A 305 -11.92 38.60 -12.30
C ASN A 305 -13.20 39.42 -12.48
N GLU A 306 -13.35 40.52 -11.73
CA GLU A 306 -14.52 41.42 -11.85
C GLU A 306 -14.70 41.99 -13.27
N LYS A 307 -13.64 41.98 -14.08
CA LYS A 307 -13.64 42.46 -15.48
C LYS A 307 -14.26 41.49 -16.50
N VAL A 308 -14.47 40.22 -16.16
CA VAL A 308 -15.04 39.21 -17.10
C VAL A 308 -16.21 38.50 -16.41
N LYS A 309 -17.40 39.10 -16.47
CA LYS A 309 -18.65 38.43 -16.06
C LYS A 309 -19.26 37.71 -17.25
N ILE A 310 -19.12 36.38 -17.28
CA ILE A 310 -19.95 35.53 -18.13
C ILE A 310 -21.29 35.36 -17.39
N LYS A 311 -22.27 36.20 -17.71
CA LYS A 311 -23.61 36.08 -17.15
C LYS A 311 -24.36 34.97 -17.89
N LYS A 312 -25.06 34.11 -17.14
CA LYS A 312 -25.99 33.14 -17.73
C LYS A 312 -27.35 33.81 -17.93
N LEU A 313 -28.11 33.37 -18.92
CA LEU A 313 -29.46 33.90 -19.18
C LEU A 313 -30.40 33.74 -17.97
N SER A 314 -30.18 32.67 -17.17
CA SER A 314 -30.87 32.40 -15.91
C SER A 314 -30.57 33.40 -14.78
N ASP A 315 -29.54 34.24 -14.90
CA ASP A 315 -29.21 35.24 -13.87
C ASP A 315 -30.06 36.53 -14.03
N PHE A 316 -30.91 36.59 -15.07
CA PHE A 316 -31.75 37.74 -15.42
C PHE A 316 -33.25 37.47 -15.29
N PHE A 317 -33.65 36.23 -15.03
CA PHE A 317 -35.04 35.82 -14.82
C PHE A 317 -35.21 35.29 -13.41
#